data_AF-A0A8E0VJ41-F1
#
_entry.id   AF-A0A8E0VJ41-F1
#
_cell.length_a   1.000
_cell.length_b   1.000
_cell.length_c   1.000
_cell.angle_alpha   90.00
_cell.angle_beta   90.00
_cell.angle_gamma   90.00
#
_symmetry.space_group_name_H-M   'P 1'
#
loop_
_entity.id
_entity.type
_entity.pdbx_description
1 polymer ?
#
loop_
_entity_poly.entity_id
_entity_poly.type
_entity_poly.pdbx_seq_one_letter_code
_entity_poly.pdbx_strand_id
1 'polypeptide(L)'
;MKTGQELSLTFSQLQVASILANAFFCTFPHRNSRKLDKEFASYPLINFDQLFSDVSRRGASRIPRFVRKREKLRCLLHYFYRVTEVMPTGAITFTRRKLGDRVPDWANSMHSFDQFGLHVNASGTIESSGSRTIHVDFADPYVGGLILDHGCVQEEILFLLQPELIASCLFAERLSDDETFIIEGAEQYSRHTGYGNSFHWVGDFQQSATDMTRDEWGRWRRTIVAMDATKFSAQTDQFETSKMLRELNKAYCGFCDNLAPYQKLPSVVATGNWGCGIFRGNVYLKALLQMLACCEAGKSMAYYTFGDTKLRDDLYDMYRFLSTEAITVGK
;
A
#
# COMPACT_ATOMS: atom_id res chain seq x y z
N MET A 1 3.35 -1.68 17.32
CA MET A 1 4.44 -1.35 16.38
C MET A 1 4.60 0.15 16.39
N LYS A 2 5.41 0.64 17.35
CA LYS A 2 5.59 2.07 17.59
C LYS A 2 6.54 2.68 16.57
N THR A 3 6.43 3.99 16.37
CA THR A 3 7.38 4.77 15.57
C THR A 3 8.81 4.58 16.07
N GLY A 4 9.73 4.35 15.14
CA GLY A 4 11.14 4.11 15.40
C GLY A 4 11.52 2.66 15.71
N GLN A 5 10.54 1.75 15.85
CA GLN A 5 10.80 0.35 16.21
C GLN A 5 10.69 -0.59 15.00
N GLU A 6 11.80 -1.24 14.65
CA GLU A 6 11.78 -2.34 13.68
C GLU A 6 11.34 -3.63 14.37
N LEU A 7 10.23 -4.20 13.92
CA LEU A 7 9.72 -5.47 14.45
C LEU A 7 8.77 -6.14 13.47
N SER A 8 8.58 -7.44 13.64
CA SER A 8 7.62 -8.26 12.88
C SER A 8 6.66 -8.98 13.83
N LEU A 9 5.37 -8.99 13.49
CA LEU A 9 4.33 -9.75 14.18
C LEU A 9 3.68 -10.71 13.18
N THR A 10 3.64 -12.00 13.51
CA THR A 10 2.92 -13.00 12.70
C THR A 10 1.69 -13.48 13.45
N PHE A 11 0.54 -13.44 12.79
CA PHE A 11 -0.75 -13.91 13.30
C PHE A 11 -1.30 -14.98 12.38
N SER A 12 -2.11 -15.90 12.91
CA SER A 12 -2.97 -16.70 12.03
C SER A 12 -4.07 -15.82 11.42
N GLN A 13 -4.56 -16.20 10.23
CA GLN A 13 -5.72 -15.54 9.62
C GLN A 13 -6.94 -15.60 10.55
N LEU A 14 -7.09 -16.67 11.34
CA LEU A 14 -8.15 -16.80 12.35
C LEU A 14 -8.04 -15.76 13.48
N GLN A 15 -6.84 -15.49 13.99
CA GLN A 15 -6.63 -14.43 14.98
C GLN A 15 -6.99 -13.06 14.41
N VAL A 16 -6.61 -12.81 13.15
CA VAL A 16 -6.97 -11.59 12.42
C VAL A 16 -8.48 -11.47 12.24
N ALA A 17 -9.18 -12.55 11.87
CA ALA A 17 -10.63 -12.56 11.80
C ALA A 17 -11.30 -12.21 13.14
N SER A 18 -10.79 -12.75 14.26
CA SER A 18 -11.28 -12.40 15.61
C SER A 18 -11.03 -10.93 15.96
N ILE A 19 -9.85 -10.38 15.60
CA ILE A 19 -9.54 -8.95 15.77
C ILE A 19 -10.54 -8.10 14.99
N LEU A 20 -10.80 -8.44 13.72
CA LEU A 20 -11.70 -7.67 12.88
C LEU A 20 -13.17 -7.79 13.31
N ALA A 21 -13.59 -8.94 13.85
CA ALA A 21 -14.92 -9.06 14.45
C ALA A 21 -15.10 -8.11 15.64
N ASN A 22 -14.10 -8.01 16.52
CA ASN A 22 -14.09 -7.05 17.62
C ASN A 22 -14.11 -5.59 17.12
N ALA A 23 -13.33 -5.29 16.07
CA ALA A 23 -13.32 -3.98 15.41
C ALA A 23 -14.70 -3.62 14.83
N PHE A 24 -15.36 -4.59 14.18
CA PHE A 24 -16.69 -4.44 13.61
C PHE A 24 -17.74 -4.14 14.69
N PHE A 25 -17.67 -4.80 15.85
CA PHE A 25 -18.53 -4.53 17.01
C PHE A 25 -18.04 -3.38 17.91
N CYS A 26 -17.00 -2.66 17.49
CA CYS A 26 -16.45 -1.49 18.16
C CYS A 26 -16.00 -1.73 19.61
N THR A 27 -15.41 -2.90 19.91
CA THR A 27 -15.08 -3.31 21.28
C THR A 27 -13.70 -2.89 21.76
N PHE A 28 -12.85 -2.30 20.91
CA PHE A 28 -11.52 -1.84 21.34
C PHE A 28 -11.61 -0.55 22.17
N PRO A 29 -11.21 -0.58 23.47
CA PRO A 29 -11.29 0.59 24.34
C PRO A 29 -10.23 1.63 23.96
N HIS A 30 -10.49 2.90 24.28
CA HIS A 30 -9.60 4.03 24.00
C HIS A 30 -9.31 4.31 22.50
N ARG A 31 -9.99 3.63 21.57
CA ARG A 31 -9.77 3.72 20.11
C ARG A 31 -10.80 4.56 19.33
N ASN A 32 -11.59 5.38 20.02
CA ASN A 32 -12.72 6.12 19.42
C ASN A 32 -12.47 7.63 19.24
N SER A 33 -11.26 8.12 19.48
CA SER A 33 -10.95 9.56 19.44
C SER A 33 -9.57 9.82 18.85
N ARG A 34 -9.49 10.81 17.95
CA ARG A 34 -8.24 11.34 17.37
C ARG A 34 -7.69 12.57 18.09
N LYS A 35 -8.27 12.95 19.24
CA LYS A 35 -7.78 14.10 20.01
C LYS A 35 -6.35 13.83 20.49
N LEU A 36 -5.49 14.83 20.39
CA LEU A 36 -4.04 14.72 20.66
C LEU A 36 -3.70 14.34 22.11
N ASP A 37 -4.61 14.56 23.05
CA ASP A 37 -4.45 14.20 24.47
C ASP A 37 -4.74 12.72 24.77
N LYS A 38 -5.05 11.90 23.76
CA LYS A 38 -5.40 10.48 23.93
C LYS A 38 -4.21 9.55 23.63
N GLU A 39 -4.16 8.44 24.37
CA GLU A 39 -3.09 7.43 24.29
C GLU A 39 -2.81 6.94 22.86
N PHE A 40 -3.85 6.71 22.05
CA PHE A 40 -3.74 6.19 20.68
C PHE A 40 -3.92 7.28 19.61
N ALA A 41 -3.66 8.55 19.92
CA ALA A 41 -3.83 9.65 18.96
C ALA A 41 -2.95 9.51 17.71
N SER A 42 -1.78 8.88 17.83
CA SER A 42 -0.83 8.59 16.75
C SER A 42 -1.12 7.28 16.00
N TYR A 43 -2.21 6.58 16.32
CA TYR A 43 -2.61 5.34 15.67
C TYR A 43 -3.83 5.56 14.77
N PRO A 44 -3.99 4.75 13.70
CA PRO A 44 -5.24 4.70 12.95
C PRO A 44 -6.43 4.34 13.85
N LEU A 45 -7.64 4.70 13.41
CA LEU A 45 -8.86 4.17 14.02
C LEU A 45 -9.03 2.71 13.61
N ILE A 46 -9.50 1.88 14.54
CA ILE A 46 -9.76 0.45 14.29
C ILE A 46 -11.24 0.09 14.42
N ASN A 47 -12.01 0.78 15.26
CA ASN A 47 -13.45 0.50 15.41
C ASN A 47 -14.24 1.03 14.19
N PHE A 48 -15.30 0.30 13.81
CA PHE A 48 -16.02 0.54 12.56
C PHE A 48 -17.17 1.56 12.70
N ASP A 49 -17.29 2.27 13.82
CA ASP A 49 -18.37 3.22 14.11
C ASP A 49 -18.49 4.32 13.03
N GLN A 50 -17.35 4.77 12.49
CA GLN A 50 -17.33 5.75 11.41
C GLN A 50 -17.88 5.17 10.10
N LEU A 51 -17.74 3.87 9.86
CA LEU A 51 -18.27 3.22 8.66
C LEU A 51 -19.80 3.12 8.71
N PHE A 52 -20.37 2.97 9.90
CA PHE A 52 -21.82 2.86 10.09
C PHE A 52 -22.54 4.21 10.17
N SER A 53 -21.80 5.28 10.46
CA SER A 53 -22.37 6.62 10.62
C SER A 53 -22.37 7.43 9.31
N ASP A 54 -23.37 8.29 9.14
CA ASP A 54 -23.40 9.29 8.07
C ASP A 54 -23.40 10.70 8.65
N VAL A 55 -22.31 11.06 9.34
CA VAL A 55 -22.14 12.44 9.84
C VAL A 55 -21.72 13.33 8.67
N SER A 56 -22.69 14.01 8.07
CA SER A 56 -22.44 14.97 6.99
C SER A 56 -21.61 16.16 7.49
N ARG A 57 -20.53 16.51 6.79
CA ARG A 57 -19.98 17.88 6.86
C ARG A 57 -20.96 18.79 6.11
N ARG A 58 -21.30 19.96 6.67
CA ARG A 58 -22.23 20.91 6.03
C ARG A 58 -21.79 21.17 4.58
N GLY A 59 -22.69 21.00 3.60
CA GLY A 59 -22.46 21.28 2.18
C GLY A 59 -21.97 20.12 1.30
N ALA A 60 -21.73 18.91 1.84
CA ALA A 60 -21.34 17.75 1.03
C ALA A 60 -22.57 16.93 0.56
N SER A 61 -22.59 16.52 -0.71
CA SER A 61 -23.60 15.59 -1.24
C SER A 61 -23.56 14.25 -0.51
N ARG A 62 -24.69 13.83 0.06
CA ARG A 62 -24.82 12.59 0.87
C ARG A 62 -24.85 11.32 0.02
N ILE A 63 -25.42 11.39 -1.18
CA ILE A 63 -25.72 10.22 -2.02
C ILE A 63 -24.44 9.46 -2.42
N PRO A 64 -23.38 10.10 -2.94
CA PRO A 64 -22.16 9.38 -3.32
C PRO A 64 -21.47 8.70 -2.13
N ARG A 65 -21.57 9.30 -0.93
CA ARG A 65 -20.95 8.76 0.29
C ARG A 65 -21.68 7.52 0.79
N PHE A 66 -23.01 7.56 0.84
CA PHE A 66 -23.83 6.43 1.25
C PHE A 66 -23.60 5.21 0.36
N VAL A 67 -23.58 5.41 -0.96
CA VAL A 67 -23.31 4.33 -1.93
C VAL A 67 -21.94 3.69 -1.66
N ARG A 68 -20.88 4.50 -1.48
CA ARG A 68 -19.55 3.96 -1.13
C ARG A 68 -19.58 3.13 0.15
N LYS A 69 -20.13 3.68 1.25
CA LYS A 69 -20.20 2.95 2.53
C LYS A 69 -20.95 1.63 2.41
N ARG A 70 -22.03 1.58 1.62
CA ARG A 70 -22.76 0.35 1.31
C ARG A 70 -21.89 -0.69 0.59
N GLU A 71 -21.15 -0.30 -0.44
CA GLU A 71 -20.27 -1.23 -1.16
C GLU A 71 -19.06 -1.67 -0.32
N LYS A 72 -18.56 -0.80 0.56
CA LYS A 72 -17.54 -1.15 1.56
C LYS A 72 -18.04 -2.22 2.53
N LEU A 73 -19.26 -2.04 3.06
CA LEU A 73 -19.92 -3.01 3.91
C LEU A 73 -20.13 -4.36 3.22
N ARG A 74 -20.47 -4.38 1.92
CA ARG A 74 -20.56 -5.64 1.15
C ARG A 74 -19.25 -6.41 1.14
N CYS A 75 -18.12 -5.74 0.90
CA CYS A 75 -16.80 -6.38 0.93
C CYS A 75 -16.49 -6.99 2.31
N LEU A 76 -16.73 -6.21 3.38
CA LEU A 76 -16.43 -6.61 4.76
C LEU A 76 -17.35 -7.73 5.26
N LEU A 77 -18.65 -7.65 4.98
CA LEU A 77 -19.61 -8.70 5.31
C LEU A 77 -19.33 -9.98 4.53
N HIS A 78 -18.92 -9.86 3.27
CA HIS A 78 -18.48 -11.01 2.47
C HIS A 78 -17.25 -11.69 3.08
N TYR A 79 -16.25 -10.92 3.53
CA TYR A 79 -15.12 -11.46 4.28
C TYR A 79 -15.55 -12.20 5.54
N PHE A 80 -16.39 -11.58 6.39
CA PHE A 80 -16.87 -12.24 7.59
C PHE A 80 -17.62 -13.53 7.28
N TYR A 81 -18.53 -13.51 6.29
CA TYR A 81 -19.21 -14.70 5.81
C TYR A 81 -18.21 -15.82 5.44
N ARG A 82 -17.22 -15.53 4.59
CA ARG A 82 -16.21 -16.50 4.16
C ARG A 82 -15.46 -17.14 5.33
N VAL A 83 -14.95 -16.32 6.27
CA VAL A 83 -14.12 -16.82 7.39
C VAL A 83 -14.92 -17.49 8.50
N THR A 84 -16.23 -17.23 8.59
CA THR A 84 -17.12 -17.94 9.52
C THR A 84 -17.66 -19.25 8.96
N GLU A 85 -17.79 -19.36 7.63
CA GLU A 85 -18.19 -20.61 6.98
C GLU A 85 -17.03 -21.61 6.90
N VAL A 86 -15.85 -21.14 6.50
CA VAL A 86 -14.64 -21.95 6.41
C VAL A 86 -13.52 -21.27 7.18
N MET A 87 -13.11 -21.91 8.27
CA MET A 87 -12.05 -21.40 9.13
C MET A 87 -10.74 -21.22 8.34
N PRO A 88 -10.16 -20.01 8.29
CA PRO A 88 -8.92 -19.79 7.56
C PRO A 88 -7.72 -20.37 8.33
N THR A 89 -6.81 -21.01 7.60
CA THR A 89 -5.71 -21.81 8.18
C THR A 89 -4.33 -21.20 7.97
N GLY A 90 -4.21 -20.12 7.21
CA GLY A 90 -2.93 -19.48 6.94
C GLY A 90 -2.45 -18.51 8.02
N ALA A 91 -1.35 -17.84 7.70
CA ALA A 91 -0.76 -16.80 8.53
C ALA A 91 -0.53 -15.51 7.76
N ILE A 92 -0.34 -14.42 8.50
CA ILE A 92 -0.04 -13.09 7.99
C ILE A 92 1.05 -12.48 8.85
N THR A 93 2.09 -11.94 8.22
CA THR A 93 3.18 -11.23 8.89
C THR A 93 3.06 -9.74 8.60
N PHE A 94 3.12 -8.94 9.66
CA PHE A 94 3.19 -7.48 9.61
C PHE A 94 4.57 -7.05 10.09
N THR A 95 5.30 -6.29 9.27
CA THR A 95 6.66 -5.84 9.57
C THR A 95 6.75 -4.33 9.44
N ARG A 96 7.20 -3.66 10.49
CA ARG A 96 7.59 -2.25 10.43
C ARG A 96 9.08 -2.19 10.13
N ARG A 97 9.45 -1.52 9.04
CA ARG A 97 10.85 -1.31 8.65
C ARG A 97 11.23 0.14 8.82
N LYS A 98 12.50 0.38 9.15
CA LYS A 98 13.07 1.72 9.27
C LYS A 98 14.39 1.80 8.52
N LEU A 99 14.52 2.78 7.63
CA LEU A 99 15.76 3.01 6.91
C LEU A 99 16.88 3.51 7.85
N GLY A 100 16.59 4.52 8.68
CA GLY A 100 17.57 5.12 9.59
C GLY A 100 18.82 5.60 8.84
N ASP A 101 20.00 5.30 9.37
CA ASP A 101 21.28 5.72 8.78
C ASP A 101 21.72 4.86 7.57
N ARG A 102 20.90 3.89 7.14
CA ARG A 102 21.19 2.98 6.01
C ARG A 102 20.73 3.55 4.66
N VAL A 103 20.66 4.88 4.57
CA VAL A 103 20.32 5.60 3.33
C VAL A 103 21.45 5.37 2.30
N PRO A 104 21.13 5.03 1.04
CA PRO A 104 22.12 4.95 -0.02
C PRO A 104 22.82 6.29 -0.28
N ASP A 105 24.09 6.25 -0.67
CA ASP A 105 24.76 7.42 -1.24
C ASP A 105 24.30 7.63 -2.68
N TRP A 106 23.11 8.22 -2.82
CA TRP A 106 22.43 8.39 -4.11
C TRP A 106 23.31 9.05 -5.16
N ALA A 107 24.06 10.09 -4.79
CA ALA A 107 24.87 10.88 -5.71
C ALA A 107 26.05 10.08 -6.31
N ASN A 108 26.56 9.10 -5.57
CA ASN A 108 27.69 8.27 -6.00
C ASN A 108 27.28 6.83 -6.35
N SER A 109 25.99 6.54 -6.45
CA SER A 109 25.54 5.21 -6.83
C SER A 109 25.95 4.86 -8.26
N MET A 110 26.50 3.65 -8.40
CA MET A 110 26.93 3.06 -9.67
C MET A 110 25.94 2.03 -10.20
N HIS A 111 24.80 1.82 -9.53
CA HIS A 111 23.72 0.99 -10.08
C HIS A 111 23.20 1.63 -11.36
N SER A 112 23.08 0.84 -12.42
CA SER A 112 22.84 1.35 -13.78
C SER A 112 21.54 0.82 -14.37
N PHE A 113 20.86 1.66 -15.15
CA PHE A 113 19.56 1.35 -15.76
C PHE A 113 19.62 0.26 -16.84
N ASP A 114 20.81 -0.14 -17.30
CA ASP A 114 21.00 -1.31 -18.17
C ASP A 114 20.74 -2.64 -17.45
N GLN A 115 20.84 -2.65 -16.11
CA GLN A 115 20.54 -3.80 -15.26
C GLN A 115 19.12 -3.75 -14.66
N PHE A 116 18.43 -2.62 -14.80
CA PHE A 116 17.08 -2.41 -14.30
C PHE A 116 16.04 -2.87 -15.32
N GLY A 117 15.12 -3.76 -14.92
CA GLY A 117 14.00 -4.19 -15.75
C GLY A 117 12.75 -3.35 -15.52
N LEU A 118 12.22 -2.71 -16.57
CA LEU A 118 10.92 -2.02 -16.53
C LEU A 118 9.90 -2.72 -17.42
N HIS A 119 8.74 -3.03 -16.85
CA HIS A 119 7.49 -3.27 -17.56
C HIS A 119 6.53 -2.11 -17.27
N VAL A 120 6.03 -1.41 -18.29
CA VAL A 120 5.03 -0.34 -18.12
C VAL A 120 3.80 -0.63 -18.94
N ASN A 121 2.62 -0.52 -18.34
CA ASN A 121 1.35 -0.84 -18.98
C ASN A 121 0.28 0.17 -18.62
N ALA A 122 -0.55 0.54 -19.59
CA ALA A 122 -1.73 1.37 -19.37
C ALA A 122 -2.94 0.57 -18.90
N SER A 123 -2.97 -0.73 -19.20
CA SER A 123 -4.00 -1.66 -18.75
C SER A 123 -3.53 -2.48 -17.56
N GLY A 124 -4.48 -3.08 -16.85
CA GLY A 124 -4.21 -3.89 -15.65
C GLY A 124 -4.12 -3.05 -14.38
N THR A 125 -3.90 -3.75 -13.28
CA THR A 125 -3.78 -3.16 -11.94
C THR A 125 -2.64 -3.79 -11.15
N ILE A 126 -2.23 -3.16 -10.06
CA ILE A 126 -1.20 -3.68 -9.15
C ILE A 126 -1.61 -5.06 -8.61
N GLU A 127 -2.89 -5.23 -8.26
CA GLU A 127 -3.46 -6.47 -7.71
C GLU A 127 -3.41 -7.63 -8.71
N SER A 128 -3.35 -7.33 -10.00
CA SER A 128 -3.27 -8.29 -11.11
C SER A 128 -1.84 -8.64 -11.55
N SER A 129 -0.80 -8.05 -10.92
CA SER A 129 0.60 -8.14 -11.34
C SER A 129 1.28 -9.51 -11.21
N GLY A 130 0.52 -10.55 -10.87
CA GLY A 130 0.99 -11.93 -10.72
C GLY A 130 1.40 -12.29 -9.29
N SER A 131 1.75 -13.56 -9.10
CA SER A 131 2.30 -14.04 -7.83
C SER A 131 3.76 -13.60 -7.66
N ARG A 132 4.26 -13.53 -6.41
CA ARG A 132 5.65 -13.15 -6.10
C ARG A 132 6.06 -11.76 -6.63
N THR A 133 5.19 -10.77 -6.43
CA THR A 133 5.51 -9.35 -6.63
C THR A 133 5.31 -8.59 -5.32
N ILE A 134 6.00 -7.46 -5.18
CA ILE A 134 5.72 -6.46 -4.16
C ILE A 134 4.59 -5.58 -4.70
N HIS A 135 3.44 -5.58 -4.04
CA HIS A 135 2.34 -4.68 -4.35
C HIS A 135 2.51 -3.39 -3.54
N VAL A 136 2.69 -2.28 -4.23
CA VAL A 136 2.76 -0.98 -3.55
C VAL A 136 1.36 -0.54 -3.15
N ASP A 137 1.19 -0.28 -1.86
CA ASP A 137 0.06 0.44 -1.30
C ASP A 137 0.42 1.94 -1.22
N PHE A 138 -0.38 2.78 -1.90
CA PHE A 138 -0.22 4.22 -1.94
C PHE A 138 -0.78 4.85 -0.66
N ALA A 139 -0.11 4.53 0.44
CA ALA A 139 -0.64 4.67 1.78
C ALA A 139 -0.76 6.13 2.26
N ASP A 140 -1.64 6.35 3.23
CA ASP A 140 -1.54 7.43 4.20
C ASP A 140 -0.46 7.06 5.25
N PRO A 141 0.25 8.04 5.88
CA PRO A 141 1.15 7.72 6.99
C PRO A 141 0.45 7.00 8.15
N TYR A 142 -0.88 7.12 8.27
CA TYR A 142 -1.71 6.25 9.09
C TYR A 142 -2.23 5.09 8.22
N VAL A 143 -1.51 3.97 8.22
CA VAL A 143 -1.82 2.77 7.41
C VAL A 143 -3.31 2.42 7.46
N GLY A 144 -3.91 2.23 6.27
CA GLY A 144 -5.34 2.04 6.03
C GLY A 144 -6.10 3.35 5.77
N GLY A 145 -5.46 4.51 5.94
CA GLY A 145 -6.00 5.83 5.60
C GLY A 145 -7.40 6.08 6.14
N LEU A 146 -8.36 6.22 5.23
CA LEU A 146 -9.77 6.49 5.55
C LEU A 146 -10.67 5.28 5.27
N ILE A 147 -10.13 4.06 5.34
CA ILE A 147 -10.84 2.78 5.12
C ILE A 147 -12.08 2.64 6.01
N LEU A 148 -12.05 3.11 7.26
CA LEU A 148 -13.20 3.02 8.15
C LEU A 148 -14.12 4.26 8.06
N ASP A 149 -13.88 5.18 7.13
CA ASP A 149 -14.74 6.34 6.90
C ASP A 149 -15.05 6.50 5.39
N HIS A 150 -14.72 7.64 4.79
CA HIS A 150 -15.19 8.04 3.46
C HIS A 150 -14.21 7.74 2.32
N GLY A 151 -12.97 7.34 2.66
CA GLY A 151 -11.93 6.95 1.70
C GLY A 151 -12.34 5.75 0.86
N CYS A 152 -11.96 5.76 -0.40
CA CYS A 152 -12.27 4.72 -1.37
C CYS A 152 -11.38 4.88 -2.62
N VAL A 153 -10.10 5.19 -2.41
CA VAL A 153 -9.09 5.26 -3.45
C VAL A 153 -8.22 4.00 -3.37
N GLN A 154 -6.98 4.03 -3.87
CA GLN A 154 -6.19 2.80 -4.04
C GLN A 154 -5.94 2.05 -2.71
N GLU A 155 -5.45 2.72 -1.66
CA GLU A 155 -5.22 2.10 -0.33
C GLU A 155 -6.51 1.50 0.25
N GLU A 156 -7.60 2.28 0.31
CA GLU A 156 -8.83 1.76 0.91
C GLU A 156 -9.44 0.63 0.07
N ILE A 157 -9.36 0.70 -1.26
CA ILE A 157 -9.84 -0.40 -2.11
C ILE A 157 -9.03 -1.66 -1.82
N LEU A 158 -7.70 -1.59 -1.76
CA LEU A 158 -6.84 -2.71 -1.40
C LEU A 158 -7.28 -3.34 -0.05
N PHE A 159 -7.51 -2.52 0.97
CA PHE A 159 -7.95 -2.97 2.29
C PHE A 159 -9.39 -3.53 2.29
N LEU A 160 -10.26 -3.15 1.35
CA LEU A 160 -11.58 -3.79 1.20
C LEU A 160 -11.50 -5.13 0.50
N LEU A 161 -10.60 -5.26 -0.48
CA LEU A 161 -10.40 -6.52 -1.20
C LEU A 161 -9.68 -7.55 -0.33
N GLN A 162 -8.80 -7.08 0.57
CA GLN A 162 -8.03 -7.88 1.53
C GLN A 162 -8.26 -7.37 2.97
N PRO A 163 -9.42 -7.64 3.59
CA PRO A 163 -9.78 -7.06 4.90
C PRO A 163 -8.82 -7.35 6.03
N GLU A 164 -8.04 -8.42 5.94
CA GLU A 164 -7.01 -8.78 6.91
C GLU A 164 -5.96 -7.66 7.13
N LEU A 165 -5.74 -6.81 6.12
CA LEU A 165 -4.85 -5.64 6.23
C LEU A 165 -5.33 -4.63 7.28
N ILE A 166 -6.64 -4.54 7.53
CA ILE A 166 -7.25 -3.62 8.52
C ILE A 166 -6.75 -3.93 9.94
N ALA A 167 -6.30 -5.16 10.22
CA ALA A 167 -5.74 -5.49 11.53
C ALA A 167 -4.49 -4.65 11.86
N SER A 168 -3.75 -4.17 10.85
CA SER A 168 -2.63 -3.24 11.05
C SER A 168 -3.06 -1.96 11.77
N CYS A 169 -4.28 -1.46 11.55
CA CYS A 169 -4.82 -0.28 12.21
C CYS A 169 -4.89 -0.44 13.75
N LEU A 170 -4.91 -1.68 14.27
CA LEU A 170 -4.90 -1.93 15.71
C LEU A 170 -3.53 -1.59 16.34
N PHE A 171 -2.42 -1.83 15.64
CA PHE A 171 -1.10 -1.82 16.27
C PHE A 171 0.00 -1.10 15.49
N ALA A 172 -0.25 -0.58 14.28
CA ALA A 172 0.70 0.23 13.53
C ALA A 172 0.55 1.72 13.89
N GLU A 173 1.57 2.29 14.53
CA GLU A 173 1.62 3.75 14.73
C GLU A 173 1.89 4.47 13.40
N ARG A 174 1.58 5.76 13.31
CA ARG A 174 1.91 6.61 12.16
C ARG A 174 3.35 6.41 11.68
N LEU A 175 3.54 6.25 10.36
CA LEU A 175 4.85 6.14 9.73
C LEU A 175 5.60 7.49 9.78
N SER A 176 6.89 7.44 10.12
CA SER A 176 7.85 8.53 9.90
C SER A 176 8.37 8.51 8.47
N ASP A 177 9.06 9.57 8.05
CA ASP A 177 9.57 9.71 6.68
C ASP A 177 10.51 8.56 6.24
N ASP A 178 11.21 7.94 7.18
CA ASP A 178 12.15 6.84 6.94
C ASP A 178 11.57 5.44 7.22
N GLU A 179 10.26 5.32 7.42
CA GLU A 179 9.61 4.05 7.75
C GLU A 179 8.64 3.54 6.67
N THR A 180 8.58 2.23 6.49
CA THR A 180 7.54 1.57 5.67
C THR A 180 6.90 0.44 6.45
N PHE A 181 5.74 -0.01 5.97
CA PHE A 181 5.01 -1.11 6.58
C PHE A 181 4.79 -2.22 5.57
N ILE A 182 5.28 -3.42 5.87
CA ILE A 182 5.22 -4.58 4.99
C ILE A 182 4.21 -5.57 5.54
N ILE A 183 3.34 -6.08 4.68
CA ILE A 183 2.34 -7.07 5.02
C ILE A 183 2.47 -8.25 4.06
N GLU A 184 2.69 -9.44 4.59
CA GLU A 184 2.86 -10.67 3.82
C GLU A 184 1.78 -11.68 4.21
N GLY A 185 1.18 -12.35 3.23
CA GLY A 185 0.28 -13.46 3.49
C GLY A 185 -1.21 -13.17 3.48
N ALA A 186 -1.60 -11.91 3.26
CA ALA A 186 -3.01 -11.52 3.21
C ALA A 186 -3.74 -12.16 2.01
N GLU A 187 -4.98 -12.55 2.24
CA GLU A 187 -5.89 -13.13 1.24
C GLU A 187 -6.81 -12.06 0.65
N GLN A 188 -7.04 -12.14 -0.66
CA GLN A 188 -8.09 -11.40 -1.33
C GLN A 188 -9.40 -12.19 -1.27
N TYR A 189 -10.45 -11.53 -0.79
CA TYR A 189 -11.78 -12.13 -0.63
C TYR A 189 -12.79 -11.57 -1.63
N SER A 190 -12.58 -10.37 -2.16
CA SER A 190 -13.57 -9.70 -3.00
C SER A 190 -13.02 -9.31 -4.36
N ARG A 191 -13.93 -9.18 -5.33
CA ARG A 191 -13.72 -8.48 -6.60
C ARG A 191 -14.48 -7.16 -6.60
N HIS A 192 -13.96 -6.20 -7.35
CA HIS A 192 -14.63 -4.91 -7.52
C HIS A 192 -14.55 -4.42 -8.98
N THR A 193 -15.35 -3.39 -9.24
CA THR A 193 -15.19 -2.48 -10.39
C THR A 193 -15.23 -1.04 -9.91
N GLY A 194 -14.80 -0.11 -10.75
CA GLY A 194 -14.84 1.32 -10.44
C GLY A 194 -13.85 1.75 -9.36
N TYR A 195 -13.85 3.05 -9.08
CA TYR A 195 -12.86 3.72 -8.23
C TYR A 195 -13.49 4.96 -7.59
N GLY A 196 -13.16 5.27 -6.33
CA GLY A 196 -13.72 6.43 -5.65
C GLY A 196 -15.24 6.35 -5.57
N ASN A 197 -15.92 7.30 -6.20
CA ASN A 197 -17.39 7.37 -6.19
C ASN A 197 -18.08 6.26 -7.00
N SER A 198 -17.38 5.62 -7.95
CA SER A 198 -17.93 4.53 -8.77
C SER A 198 -17.57 3.13 -8.26
N PHE A 199 -16.88 3.04 -7.11
CA PHE A 199 -16.51 1.76 -6.51
C PHE A 199 -17.74 0.89 -6.29
N HIS A 200 -17.65 -0.37 -6.73
CA HIS A 200 -18.72 -1.34 -6.64
C HIS A 200 -18.17 -2.75 -6.38
N TRP A 201 -18.74 -3.44 -5.39
CA TRP A 201 -18.43 -4.84 -5.14
C TRP A 201 -19.12 -5.72 -6.18
N VAL A 202 -18.40 -6.65 -6.80
CA VAL A 202 -18.94 -7.49 -7.89
C VAL A 202 -18.90 -9.00 -7.62
N GLY A 203 -18.41 -9.42 -6.45
CA GLY A 203 -18.50 -10.82 -6.05
C GLY A 203 -17.30 -11.36 -5.28
N ASP A 204 -17.39 -12.65 -5.00
CA ASP A 204 -16.37 -13.47 -4.38
C ASP A 204 -15.07 -13.51 -5.21
N PHE A 205 -13.93 -13.56 -4.52
CA PHE A 205 -12.63 -13.92 -5.07
C PHE A 205 -12.09 -15.15 -4.31
N GLN A 206 -11.79 -16.22 -5.05
CA GLN A 206 -11.19 -17.42 -4.47
C GLN A 206 -9.70 -17.42 -4.79
N GLN A 207 -8.89 -16.92 -3.86
CA GLN A 207 -7.44 -16.85 -4.07
C GLN A 207 -6.81 -18.23 -4.25
N SER A 208 -7.38 -19.27 -3.62
CA SER A 208 -6.98 -20.66 -3.84
C SER A 208 -7.26 -21.21 -5.23
N ALA A 209 -8.10 -20.55 -6.03
CA ALA A 209 -8.41 -20.92 -7.40
C ALA A 209 -7.48 -20.24 -8.43
N THR A 210 -6.51 -19.44 -7.99
CA THR A 210 -5.50 -18.83 -8.87
C THR A 210 -4.18 -19.62 -8.83
N ASP A 211 -3.15 -19.12 -9.51
CA ASP A 211 -1.78 -19.64 -9.44
C ASP A 211 -1.05 -19.30 -8.12
N MET A 212 -1.71 -18.56 -7.22
CA MET A 212 -1.13 -18.14 -5.96
C MET A 212 -0.91 -19.35 -5.04
N THR A 213 0.31 -19.49 -4.51
CA THR A 213 0.64 -20.54 -3.54
C THR A 213 0.89 -19.93 -2.16
N ARG A 214 0.89 -20.77 -1.12
CA ARG A 214 1.38 -20.40 0.21
C ARG A 214 2.87 -20.71 0.36
N ASP A 215 3.55 -19.99 1.25
CA ASP A 215 4.91 -20.30 1.68
C ASP A 215 4.94 -21.32 2.85
N GLU A 216 6.14 -21.61 3.36
CA GLU A 216 6.37 -22.58 4.43
C GLU A 216 5.71 -22.18 5.77
N TRP A 217 5.34 -20.91 5.93
CA TRP A 217 4.66 -20.39 7.12
C TRP A 217 3.14 -20.31 6.93
N GLY A 218 2.63 -20.83 5.80
CA GLY A 218 1.21 -20.79 5.46
C GLY A 218 0.74 -19.40 4.99
N ARG A 219 1.64 -18.50 4.61
CA ARG A 219 1.32 -17.15 4.12
C ARG A 219 1.10 -17.20 2.61
N TRP A 220 0.04 -16.58 2.08
CA TRP A 220 -0.06 -16.37 0.64
C TRP A 220 1.18 -15.66 0.10
N ARG A 221 1.74 -16.09 -1.04
CA ARG A 221 2.95 -15.52 -1.66
C ARG A 221 2.70 -14.16 -2.33
N ARG A 222 2.24 -13.21 -1.53
CA ARG A 222 1.99 -11.82 -1.84
C ARG A 222 2.61 -10.96 -0.74
N THR A 223 3.31 -9.92 -1.17
CA THR A 223 3.91 -8.92 -0.29
C THR A 223 3.29 -7.59 -0.63
N ILE A 224 2.78 -6.88 0.37
CA ILE A 224 2.31 -5.50 0.25
C ILE A 224 3.30 -4.61 0.98
N VAL A 225 3.64 -3.48 0.36
CA VAL A 225 4.46 -2.44 0.96
C VAL A 225 3.64 -1.16 1.00
N ALA A 226 3.19 -0.80 2.21
CA ALA A 226 2.56 0.48 2.49
C ALA A 226 3.63 1.55 2.69
N MET A 227 3.64 2.52 1.76
CA MET A 227 4.55 3.64 1.78
C MET A 227 3.81 4.94 1.47
N ASP A 228 3.94 5.92 2.36
CA ASP A 228 3.21 7.17 2.26
C ASP A 228 3.98 8.22 1.44
N ALA A 229 3.31 8.87 0.49
CA ALA A 229 3.87 9.99 -0.26
C ALA A 229 3.65 11.32 0.48
N THR A 230 4.50 12.31 0.23
CA THR A 230 4.26 13.68 0.69
C THR A 230 3.08 14.27 -0.06
N LYS A 231 2.18 14.92 0.68
CA LYS A 231 1.11 15.73 0.10
C LYS A 231 1.62 17.14 -0.16
N PHE A 232 1.65 17.55 -1.42
CA PHE A 232 2.14 18.87 -1.83
C PHE A 232 1.01 19.89 -1.97
N SER A 233 1.21 21.07 -1.40
CA SER A 233 0.28 22.20 -1.59
C SER A 233 0.56 22.92 -2.91
N ALA A 234 1.84 23.22 -3.18
CA ALA A 234 2.33 23.75 -4.45
C ALA A 234 3.10 22.66 -5.20
N GLN A 235 2.87 22.56 -6.52
CA GLN A 235 3.50 21.53 -7.34
C GLN A 235 5.01 21.74 -7.52
N THR A 236 5.55 22.93 -7.28
CA THR A 236 6.98 23.21 -7.45
C THR A 236 7.83 22.66 -6.31
N ASP A 237 7.27 22.59 -5.09
CA ASP A 237 7.99 22.19 -3.87
C ASP A 237 8.56 20.77 -3.97
N GLN A 238 7.92 19.89 -4.73
CA GLN A 238 8.35 18.50 -4.89
C GLN A 238 9.70 18.36 -5.61
N PHE A 239 10.16 19.39 -6.33
CA PHE A 239 11.45 19.41 -7.01
C PHE A 239 12.58 19.92 -6.12
N GLU A 240 12.29 20.32 -4.87
CA GLU A 240 13.33 20.58 -3.88
C GLU A 240 14.08 19.28 -3.57
N THR A 241 15.41 19.33 -3.52
CA THR A 241 16.27 18.16 -3.28
C THR A 241 15.87 17.39 -2.03
N SER A 242 15.53 18.08 -0.94
CA SER A 242 15.11 17.44 0.32
C SER A 242 13.81 16.66 0.16
N LYS A 243 12.87 17.13 -0.66
CA LYS A 243 11.59 16.46 -0.95
C LYS A 243 11.81 15.28 -1.87
N MET A 244 12.61 15.42 -2.93
CA MET A 244 12.98 14.31 -3.81
C MET A 244 13.68 13.18 -3.04
N LEU A 245 14.66 13.52 -2.19
CA LEU A 245 15.37 12.55 -1.35
C LEU A 245 14.44 11.86 -0.35
N ARG A 246 13.50 12.58 0.25
CA ARG A 246 12.50 11.98 1.15
C ARG A 246 11.70 10.89 0.43
N GLU A 247 11.21 11.18 -0.77
CA GLU A 247 10.39 10.22 -1.53
C GLU A 247 11.21 9.05 -2.06
N LEU A 248 12.45 9.31 -2.48
CA LEU A 248 13.40 8.30 -2.93
C LEU A 248 13.75 7.33 -1.79
N ASN A 249 14.09 7.87 -0.61
CA ASN A 249 14.38 7.10 0.60
C ASN A 249 13.18 6.28 1.05
N LYS A 250 11.97 6.86 1.00
CA LYS A 250 10.73 6.17 1.35
C LYS A 250 10.50 4.94 0.47
N ALA A 251 10.63 5.11 -0.85
CA ALA A 251 10.48 4.03 -1.81
C ALA A 251 11.55 2.94 -1.59
N TYR A 252 12.82 3.34 -1.47
CA TYR A 252 13.92 2.41 -1.22
C TYR A 252 13.76 1.61 0.07
N CYS A 253 13.32 2.24 1.16
CA CYS A 253 13.03 1.56 2.43
C CYS A 253 12.03 0.40 2.25
N GLY A 254 11.03 0.58 1.38
CA GLY A 254 10.03 -0.43 1.07
C GLY A 254 10.52 -1.55 0.15
N PHE A 255 11.55 -1.31 -0.68
CA PHE A 255 11.94 -2.22 -1.75
C PHE A 255 13.22 -3.01 -1.45
N CYS A 256 14.13 -2.48 -0.64
CA CYS A 256 15.44 -3.07 -0.44
C CYS A 256 15.41 -4.33 0.45
N ASP A 257 16.32 -5.27 0.14
CA ASP A 257 16.54 -6.46 0.96
C ASP A 257 17.55 -6.20 2.10
N ASN A 258 18.34 -5.11 2.01
CA ASN A 258 19.42 -4.79 2.95
C ASN A 258 18.94 -4.56 4.39
N LEU A 259 17.68 -4.18 4.59
CA LEU A 259 17.09 -4.01 5.91
C LEU A 259 16.71 -5.35 6.58
N ALA A 260 16.55 -6.41 5.79
CA ALA A 260 16.24 -7.76 6.28
C ALA A 260 16.81 -8.83 5.33
N PRO A 261 18.14 -9.01 5.26
CA PRO A 261 18.78 -9.86 4.25
C PRO A 261 18.41 -11.35 4.37
N TYR A 262 17.95 -11.77 5.54
CA TYR A 262 17.42 -13.11 5.82
C TYR A 262 16.00 -13.33 5.29
N GLN A 263 15.31 -12.27 4.86
CA GLN A 263 13.95 -12.31 4.36
C GLN A 263 13.83 -11.40 3.13
N LYS A 264 14.36 -11.89 2.01
CA LYS A 264 14.33 -11.19 0.73
C LYS A 264 12.89 -10.95 0.29
N LEU A 265 12.62 -9.73 -0.14
CA LEU A 265 11.36 -9.37 -0.78
C LEU A 265 11.34 -9.89 -2.23
N PRO A 266 10.15 -10.04 -2.83
CA PRO A 266 10.05 -10.38 -4.24
C PRO A 266 10.88 -9.47 -5.16
N SER A 267 11.30 -9.99 -6.31
CA SER A 267 12.24 -9.29 -7.23
C SER A 267 11.58 -8.22 -8.09
N VAL A 268 10.24 -8.15 -8.12
CA VAL A 268 9.48 -7.22 -8.96
C VAL A 268 8.58 -6.36 -8.07
N VAL A 269 8.69 -5.04 -8.22
CA VAL A 269 7.81 -4.04 -7.59
C VAL A 269 6.69 -3.67 -8.55
N ALA A 270 5.46 -4.07 -8.22
CA ALA A 270 4.24 -3.66 -8.90
C ALA A 270 3.69 -2.36 -8.28
N THR A 271 3.72 -1.28 -9.06
CA THR A 271 3.37 0.08 -8.59
C THR A 271 2.68 0.89 -9.70
N GLY A 272 2.54 2.19 -9.50
CA GLY A 272 2.00 3.13 -10.48
C GLY A 272 2.15 4.57 -10.00
N ASN A 273 1.09 5.37 -10.20
CA ASN A 273 1.02 6.81 -9.94
C ASN A 273 1.00 7.17 -8.42
N TRP A 274 1.96 6.66 -7.65
CA TRP A 274 2.11 6.84 -6.20
C TRP A 274 2.16 8.33 -5.80
N GLY A 275 1.20 8.76 -5.00
CA GLY A 275 1.12 10.15 -4.52
C GLY A 275 0.65 11.18 -5.54
N CYS A 276 0.24 10.78 -6.76
CA CYS A 276 -0.09 11.71 -7.84
C CYS A 276 -1.56 12.16 -7.86
N GLY A 277 -2.44 11.48 -7.14
CA GLY A 277 -3.86 11.82 -7.03
C GLY A 277 -4.12 12.94 -6.02
N ILE A 278 -4.79 12.61 -4.91
CA ILE A 278 -5.15 13.56 -3.84
C ILE A 278 -3.91 14.27 -3.24
N PHE A 279 -2.72 13.65 -3.35
CA PHE A 279 -1.47 14.17 -2.81
C PHE A 279 -0.70 15.10 -3.77
N ARG A 280 -1.20 15.26 -5.01
CA ARG A 280 -0.76 16.26 -6.00
C ARG A 280 0.71 16.14 -6.46
N GLY A 281 1.32 14.97 -6.31
CA GLY A 281 2.63 14.69 -6.89
C GLY A 281 2.60 14.70 -8.43
N ASN A 282 3.72 15.11 -9.02
CA ASN A 282 3.97 15.03 -10.45
C ASN A 282 4.27 13.57 -10.82
N VAL A 283 3.52 13.03 -11.79
CA VAL A 283 3.59 11.62 -12.13
C VAL A 283 4.90 11.20 -12.78
N TYR A 284 5.52 12.05 -13.60
CA TYR A 284 6.81 11.78 -14.23
C TYR A 284 7.93 11.74 -13.19
N LEU A 285 7.96 12.73 -12.28
CA LEU A 285 8.93 12.76 -11.18
C LEU A 285 8.76 11.52 -10.29
N LYS A 286 7.54 11.21 -9.88
CA LYS A 286 7.26 10.05 -9.01
C LYS A 286 7.60 8.72 -9.68
N ALA A 287 7.39 8.58 -10.98
CA ALA A 287 7.80 7.39 -11.71
C ALA A 287 9.32 7.26 -11.72
N LEU A 288 10.06 8.33 -12.04
CA LEU A 288 11.52 8.32 -12.07
C LEU A 288 12.12 8.02 -10.69
N LEU A 289 11.61 8.63 -9.61
CA LEU A 289 12.06 8.34 -8.24
C LEU A 289 11.83 6.86 -7.84
N GLN A 290 10.73 6.27 -8.28
CA GLN A 290 10.48 4.83 -8.07
C GLN A 290 11.42 3.95 -8.91
N MET A 291 11.75 4.34 -10.14
CA MET A 291 12.74 3.63 -10.96
C MET A 291 14.12 3.66 -10.29
N LEU A 292 14.56 4.82 -9.81
CA LEU A 292 15.83 4.98 -9.09
C LEU A 292 15.87 4.09 -7.84
N ALA A 293 14.81 4.11 -7.02
CA ALA A 293 14.71 3.26 -5.84
C ALA A 293 14.73 1.77 -6.17
N CYS A 294 14.06 1.34 -7.25
CA CYS A 294 14.07 -0.06 -7.68
C CYS A 294 15.45 -0.47 -8.21
N CYS A 295 16.08 0.36 -9.05
CA CYS A 295 17.41 0.13 -9.59
C CYS A 295 18.45 -0.05 -8.46
N GLU A 296 18.44 0.86 -7.49
CA GLU A 296 19.30 0.79 -6.29
C GLU A 296 19.01 -0.46 -5.44
N ALA A 297 17.74 -0.83 -5.30
CA ALA A 297 17.33 -2.02 -4.54
C ALA A 297 17.56 -3.35 -5.29
N GLY A 298 18.06 -3.31 -6.53
CA GLY A 298 18.21 -4.49 -7.38
C GLY A 298 16.87 -5.16 -7.75
N LYS A 299 15.79 -4.37 -7.84
CA LYS A 299 14.44 -4.83 -8.18
C LYS A 299 14.06 -4.39 -9.59
N SER A 300 13.29 -5.23 -10.29
CA SER A 300 12.57 -4.80 -11.49
C SER A 300 11.27 -4.10 -11.12
N MET A 301 10.69 -3.32 -12.02
CA MET A 301 9.44 -2.60 -11.79
C MET A 301 8.37 -2.95 -12.83
N ALA A 302 7.15 -3.22 -12.36
CA ALA A 302 5.94 -3.27 -13.15
C ALA A 302 5.09 -2.02 -12.83
N TYR A 303 5.01 -1.07 -13.75
CA TYR A 303 4.35 0.22 -13.56
C TYR A 303 3.02 0.29 -14.31
N TYR A 304 1.93 0.54 -13.58
CA TYR A 304 0.59 0.68 -14.14
C TYR A 304 0.18 2.15 -14.20
N THR A 305 -0.12 2.66 -15.40
CA THR A 305 -0.51 4.06 -15.62
C THR A 305 -2.02 4.30 -15.57
N PHE A 306 -2.81 3.25 -15.30
CA PHE A 306 -4.26 3.31 -15.07
C PHE A 306 -5.05 3.96 -16.21
N GLY A 307 -4.81 3.51 -17.43
CA GLY A 307 -5.49 3.94 -18.66
C GLY A 307 -4.75 5.03 -19.44
N ASP A 308 -3.72 5.66 -18.85
CA ASP A 308 -2.95 6.70 -19.51
C ASP A 308 -1.88 6.11 -20.43
N THR A 309 -2.23 5.94 -21.70
CA THR A 309 -1.32 5.40 -22.74
C THR A 309 -0.18 6.36 -23.07
N LYS A 310 -0.41 7.68 -22.96
CA LYS A 310 0.64 8.66 -23.23
C LYS A 310 1.71 8.60 -22.16
N LEU A 311 1.30 8.59 -20.88
CA LEU A 311 2.23 8.42 -19.77
C LEU A 311 3.00 7.10 -19.90
N ARG A 312 2.35 6.01 -20.31
CA ARG A 312 3.03 4.73 -20.54
C ARG A 312 4.17 4.88 -21.55
N ASP A 313 3.89 5.51 -22.68
CA ASP A 313 4.86 5.70 -23.76
C ASP A 313 6.00 6.62 -23.33
N ASP A 314 5.68 7.77 -22.74
CA ASP A 314 6.66 8.75 -22.26
C ASP A 314 7.60 8.14 -21.18
N LEU A 315 7.06 7.32 -20.25
CA LEU A 315 7.86 6.62 -19.25
C LEU A 315 8.74 5.53 -19.86
N TYR A 316 8.23 4.81 -20.86
CA TYR A 316 9.01 3.78 -21.55
C TYR A 316 10.16 4.40 -22.34
N ASP A 317 9.92 5.51 -23.04
CA ASP A 317 10.94 6.22 -23.82
C ASP A 317 12.04 6.78 -22.91
N MET A 318 11.68 7.37 -21.77
CA MET A 318 12.65 7.81 -20.75
C MET A 318 13.49 6.63 -20.24
N TYR A 319 12.86 5.51 -19.87
CA TYR A 319 13.58 4.32 -19.43
C TYR A 319 14.53 3.78 -20.51
N ARG A 320 14.08 3.72 -21.77
CA ARG A 320 14.92 3.27 -22.89
C ARG A 320 16.14 4.14 -23.05
N PHE A 321 16.00 5.46 -22.95
CA PHE A 321 17.12 6.38 -22.98
C PHE A 321 18.11 6.09 -21.84
N LEU A 322 17.64 6.05 -20.59
CA LEU A 322 18.49 5.79 -19.41
C LEU A 322 19.20 4.43 -19.49
N SER A 323 18.48 3.40 -19.94
CA SER A 323 19.00 2.03 -20.04
C SER A 323 20.00 1.87 -21.19
N THR A 324 19.72 2.44 -22.36
CA THR A 324 20.62 2.35 -23.54
C THR A 324 21.95 3.07 -23.29
N GLU A 325 21.90 4.22 -22.61
CA GLU A 325 23.08 5.02 -22.28
C GLU A 325 23.77 4.56 -20.98
N ALA A 326 23.29 3.47 -20.36
CA ALA A 326 23.78 2.94 -19.07
C ALA A 326 23.97 4.04 -18.01
N ILE A 327 22.95 4.90 -17.88
CA ILE A 327 22.94 5.97 -16.88
C ILE A 327 22.85 5.34 -15.50
N THR A 328 23.72 5.77 -14.59
CA THR A 328 23.72 5.32 -13.20
C THR A 328 22.70 6.10 -12.38
N VAL A 329 22.26 5.53 -11.25
CA VAL A 329 21.33 6.18 -10.31
C VAL A 329 21.86 7.54 -9.83
N GLY A 330 23.17 7.70 -9.67
CA GLY A 330 23.77 8.97 -9.24
C GLY A 330 23.88 10.05 -10.31
N LYS A 331 23.76 9.70 -11.60
CA LYS A 331 23.90 10.63 -12.72
C LYS A 331 22.55 11.09 -13.26
#